data_AF-A0A365YA60-F1
#
_entry.id   AF-A0A365YA60-F1
#
_cell.length_a   1.000
_cell.length_b   1.000
_cell.length_c   1.000
_cell.angle_alpha   90.00
_cell.angle_beta   90.00
_cell.angle_gamma   90.00
#
_symmetry.space_group_name_H-M   'P 1'
#
loop_
_entity.id
_entity.type
_entity.pdbx_description
1 polymer ?
#
loop_
_entity_poly.entity_id
_entity_poly.type
_entity_poly.pdbx_seq_one_letter_code
_entity_poly.pdbx_strand_id
1 'polypeptide(L)'
;MKKIAMSVAAAVAALVLAGCGVSTEEHEAVQASAAAVTVEKQELETQLADTTTKLTAAQAEAEELRSANDEREVAEKAEADKKANKAKKITSRELAQIVKKPDSYLDKNVIIYARVTQFDSATGPCTFRANVSHAQVGKYDYEHNTIFNAGDGLTNCDILDDVVAEDIVKVTATVTGSLTYDTQVGGSTTVPEMQVVKITRL
;
A
#
# COMPACT_ATOMS: atom_id res chain seq x y z
N MET A 1 19.13 10.08 38.28
CA MET A 1 19.90 8.99 38.91
C MET A 1 21.07 8.63 37.99
N LYS A 2 22.29 8.62 38.56
CA LYS A 2 23.59 8.15 38.03
C LYS A 2 24.00 8.53 36.60
N LYS A 3 24.78 9.61 36.52
CA LYS A 3 25.82 9.83 35.51
C LYS A 3 26.85 8.71 35.65
N ILE A 4 26.98 7.82 34.67
CA ILE A 4 28.14 6.92 34.56
C ILE A 4 29.19 7.70 33.79
N ALA A 5 30.08 8.35 34.54
CA ALA A 5 31.30 8.92 34.03
C ALA A 5 32.21 7.77 33.58
N MET A 6 32.33 7.58 32.27
CA MET A 6 33.33 6.67 31.69
C MET A 6 34.56 7.52 31.32
N SER A 7 35.30 7.88 32.35
CA SER A 7 36.66 8.42 32.27
C SER A 7 37.61 7.25 32.01
N VAL A 8 37.91 6.97 30.73
CA VAL A 8 39.04 6.12 30.34
C VAL A 8 39.75 6.83 29.19
N ALA A 9 41.09 6.84 29.26
CA ALA A 9 42.05 7.38 28.28
C ALA A 9 42.55 8.84 28.44
N ALA A 10 42.89 9.26 29.67
CA ALA A 10 43.83 10.37 29.86
C ALA A 10 44.85 10.13 31.01
N ALA A 11 45.07 8.87 31.41
CA ALA A 11 45.92 8.56 32.58
C ALA A 11 46.87 7.36 32.36
N VAL A 12 47.54 7.29 31.20
CA VAL A 12 48.67 6.35 31.00
C VAL A 12 49.94 7.02 30.44
N ALA A 13 49.90 8.26 29.93
CA ALA A 13 51.07 8.86 29.29
C ALA A 13 52.08 9.56 30.23
N ALA A 14 51.91 9.52 31.57
CA ALA A 14 52.78 10.29 32.48
C ALA A 14 53.46 9.50 33.61
N LEU A 15 53.38 8.16 33.63
CA LEU A 15 54.00 7.40 34.73
C LEU A 15 54.62 6.04 34.34
N VAL A 16 55.35 5.96 33.22
CA VAL A 16 56.34 4.90 32.98
C VAL A 16 57.50 5.47 32.15
N LEU A 17 58.45 6.15 32.79
CA LEU A 17 59.68 6.61 32.12
C LEU A 17 60.96 6.11 32.80
N ALA A 18 60.91 5.02 33.56
CA ALA A 18 62.12 4.51 34.22
C ALA A 18 62.31 2.98 34.26
N GLY A 19 61.56 2.16 33.52
CA GLY A 19 61.63 0.70 33.74
C GLY A 19 61.37 -0.29 32.60
N CYS A 20 60.96 0.12 31.40
CA CYS A 20 60.79 -0.82 30.29
C CYS A 20 61.37 -0.20 29.02
N GLY A 21 62.29 -0.92 28.36
CA GLY A 21 63.02 -0.47 27.16
C GLY A 21 62.15 -0.41 25.90
N VAL A 22 61.12 0.42 25.92
CA VAL A 22 60.37 0.82 24.74
C VAL A 22 61.22 1.84 23.99
N SER A 23 61.48 1.59 22.70
CA SER A 23 62.25 2.53 21.88
C SER A 23 61.44 3.79 21.62
N THR A 24 62.12 4.92 21.39
CA THR A 24 61.47 6.20 21.04
C THR A 24 60.52 6.05 19.83
N GLU A 25 60.85 5.16 18.89
CA GLU A 25 60.02 4.84 17.72
C GLU A 25 58.68 4.19 18.08
N GLU A 26 58.64 3.30 19.07
CA GLU A 26 57.40 2.65 19.51
C GLU A 26 56.44 3.65 20.21
N HIS A 27 56.98 4.62 20.94
CA HIS A 27 56.17 5.66 21.60
C HIS A 27 55.56 6.64 20.58
N GLU A 28 56.33 7.05 19.57
CA GLU A 28 55.83 7.92 18.49
C GLU A 28 54.75 7.22 17.64
N ALA A 29 54.91 5.92 17.37
CA ALA A 29 53.91 5.13 16.64
C ALA A 29 52.57 5.03 17.40
N VAL A 30 52.61 4.82 18.72
CA VAL A 30 51.40 4.79 19.57
C VAL A 30 50.74 6.17 19.65
N GLN A 31 51.54 7.24 19.72
CA GLN A 31 51.01 8.61 19.77
C GLN A 31 50.36 9.03 18.45
N ALA A 32 50.92 8.61 17.30
CA ALA A 32 50.33 8.81 15.98
C ALA A 32 49.01 8.02 15.81
N SER A 33 48.95 6.77 16.29
CA SER A 33 47.73 5.95 16.28
C SER A 33 46.63 6.55 17.16
N ALA A 34 46.96 7.02 18.36
CA ALA A 34 46.00 7.69 19.24
C ALA A 34 45.42 8.97 18.60
N ALA A 35 46.25 9.76 17.92
CA ALA A 35 45.80 10.96 17.21
C ALA A 35 44.83 10.61 16.06
N ALA A 36 45.14 9.58 15.27
CA ALA A 36 44.27 9.10 14.18
C ALA A 36 42.90 8.63 14.68
N VAL A 37 42.86 7.85 15.77
CA VAL A 37 41.61 7.40 16.40
C VAL A 37 40.76 8.57 16.91
N THR A 38 41.41 9.65 17.35
CA THR A 38 40.71 10.85 17.83
C THR A 38 40.02 11.59 16.69
N VAL A 39 40.65 11.64 15.51
CA VAL A 39 40.08 12.24 14.29
C VAL A 39 38.90 11.41 13.79
N GLU A 40 39.05 10.08 13.69
CA GLU A 40 37.96 9.18 13.29
C GLU A 40 36.76 9.28 14.23
N LYS A 41 37.00 9.41 15.54
CA LYS A 41 35.94 9.61 16.52
C LYS A 41 35.16 10.92 16.28
N GLN A 42 35.86 12.03 16.01
CA GLN A 42 35.21 13.31 15.73
C GLN A 42 34.41 13.28 14.42
N GLU A 43 34.92 12.58 13.42
CA GLU A 43 34.21 12.38 12.15
C GLU A 43 32.93 11.54 12.37
N LEU A 44 33.02 10.44 13.12
CA LEU A 44 31.88 9.61 13.48
C LEU A 44 30.84 10.38 14.33
N GLU A 45 31.26 11.21 15.27
CA GLU A 45 30.36 12.05 16.06
C GLU A 45 29.62 13.06 15.17
N THR A 46 30.30 13.60 14.15
CA THR A 46 29.70 14.50 13.17
C THR A 46 28.69 13.76 12.27
N GLN A 47 29.04 12.58 11.78
CA GLN A 47 28.16 11.73 10.97
C GLN A 47 26.92 11.27 11.77
N LEU A 48 27.09 10.95 13.06
CA LEU A 48 25.99 10.57 13.94
C LEU A 48 25.03 11.74 14.17
N ALA A 49 25.55 12.96 14.36
CA ALA A 49 24.72 14.16 14.50
C ALA A 49 23.92 14.47 13.22
N ASP A 50 24.56 14.35 12.05
CA ASP A 50 23.89 14.53 10.76
C ASP A 50 22.82 13.45 10.52
N THR A 51 23.15 12.19 10.81
CA THR A 51 22.21 11.06 10.68
C THR A 51 21.03 11.21 11.63
N THR A 52 21.27 11.63 12.87
CA THR A 52 20.21 11.87 13.86
C THR A 52 19.27 12.98 13.38
N THR A 53 19.84 14.06 12.84
CA THR A 53 19.05 15.18 12.28
C THR A 53 18.18 14.70 11.12
N LYS A 54 18.75 13.95 10.18
CA LYS A 54 18.02 13.36 9.04
C LYS A 54 16.93 12.40 9.50
N LEU A 55 17.21 11.56 10.50
CA LEU A 55 16.22 10.64 11.06
C LEU A 55 15.05 11.38 11.68
N THR A 56 15.31 12.43 12.48
CA THR A 56 14.23 13.21 13.10
C THR A 56 13.37 13.94 12.06
N ALA A 57 13.98 14.45 10.98
CA ALA A 57 13.24 15.07 9.88
C ALA A 57 12.37 14.05 9.14
N ALA A 58 12.94 12.88 8.80
CA ALA A 58 12.20 11.81 8.12
C ALA A 58 11.06 11.25 8.98
N GLN A 59 11.24 11.17 10.31
CA GLN A 59 10.19 10.75 11.22
C GLN A 59 9.04 11.76 11.28
N ALA A 60 9.35 13.06 11.33
CA ALA A 60 8.33 14.11 11.30
C ALA A 60 7.53 14.10 9.98
N GLU A 61 8.21 13.94 8.84
CA GLU A 61 7.57 13.82 7.52
C GLU A 61 6.69 12.56 7.43
N ALA A 62 7.17 11.43 7.95
CA ALA A 62 6.39 10.19 7.96
C ALA A 62 5.14 10.30 8.86
N GLU A 63 5.20 11.03 9.97
CA GLU A 63 4.05 11.25 10.85
C GLU A 63 3.02 12.19 10.24
N GLU A 64 3.45 13.24 9.53
CA GLU A 64 2.57 14.11 8.75
C GLU A 64 1.85 13.33 7.65
N LEU A 65 2.59 12.52 6.87
CA LEU A 65 2.02 11.68 5.82
C LEU A 65 1.03 10.63 6.37
N ARG A 66 1.33 10.02 7.53
CA ARG A 66 0.40 9.10 8.20
C ARG A 66 -0.90 9.79 8.59
N SER A 67 -0.79 10.96 9.22
CA SER A 67 -1.96 11.74 9.63
C SER A 67 -2.82 12.13 8.43
N ALA A 68 -2.19 12.56 7.33
CA ALA A 68 -2.90 12.88 6.09
C ALA A 68 -3.55 11.65 5.45
N ASN A 69 -2.91 10.48 5.50
CA ASN A 69 -3.50 9.23 5.00
C ASN A 69 -4.69 8.79 5.84
N ASP A 70 -4.61 8.85 7.17
CA ASP A 70 -5.71 8.52 8.07
C ASP A 70 -6.95 9.41 7.78
N GLU A 71 -6.74 10.72 7.58
CA GLU A 71 -7.82 11.65 7.20
C GLU A 71 -8.44 11.30 5.84
N ARG A 72 -7.61 10.93 4.86
CA ARG A 72 -8.07 10.51 3.53
C ARG A 72 -8.87 9.22 3.61
N GLU A 73 -8.41 8.23 4.35
CA GLU A 73 -9.12 6.95 4.54
C GLU A 73 -10.50 7.17 5.18
N VAL A 74 -10.60 8.05 6.17
CA VAL A 74 -11.87 8.43 6.79
C VAL A 74 -12.81 9.09 5.78
N ALA A 75 -12.30 10.02 4.97
CA ALA A 75 -13.09 10.70 3.94
C ALA A 75 -13.56 9.73 2.84
N GLU A 76 -12.67 8.86 2.36
CA GLU A 76 -12.97 7.84 1.34
C GLU A 76 -14.02 6.86 1.84
N LYS A 77 -13.90 6.38 3.09
CA LYS A 77 -14.90 5.53 3.73
C LYS A 77 -16.26 6.23 3.86
N ALA A 78 -16.27 7.50 4.27
CA ALA A 78 -17.51 8.26 4.37
C ALA A 78 -18.21 8.44 3.01
N GLU A 79 -17.44 8.66 1.94
CA GLU A 79 -17.97 8.72 0.57
C GLU A 79 -18.45 7.35 0.07
N ALA A 80 -17.73 6.27 0.39
CA ALA A 80 -18.16 4.90 0.10
C ALA A 80 -19.50 4.58 0.80
N ASP A 81 -19.64 4.94 2.07
CA ASP A 81 -20.89 4.75 2.82
C ASP A 81 -22.05 5.56 2.20
N LYS A 82 -21.79 6.81 1.79
CA LYS A 82 -22.81 7.62 1.08
C LYS A 82 -23.22 6.97 -0.24
N LYS A 83 -22.27 6.47 -1.04
CA LYS A 83 -22.54 5.76 -2.30
C LYS A 83 -23.32 4.47 -2.05
N ALA A 84 -22.93 3.70 -1.04
CA ALA A 84 -23.60 2.46 -0.66
C ALA A 84 -25.05 2.69 -0.23
N ASN A 85 -25.30 3.73 0.58
CA ASN A 85 -26.65 4.10 1.03
C ASN A 85 -27.55 4.58 -0.12
N LYS A 86 -26.98 5.16 -1.18
CA LYS A 86 -27.71 5.60 -2.38
C LYS A 86 -27.86 4.49 -3.43
N ALA A 87 -27.21 3.34 -3.23
CA ALA A 87 -27.21 2.28 -4.22
C ALA A 87 -28.58 1.62 -4.35
N LYS A 88 -28.98 1.37 -5.60
CA LYS A 88 -30.29 0.77 -5.90
C LYS A 88 -30.14 -0.68 -6.31
N LYS A 89 -31.04 -1.53 -5.81
CA LYS A 89 -31.27 -2.83 -6.45
C LYS A 89 -31.84 -2.57 -7.84
N ILE A 90 -31.28 -3.22 -8.84
CA ILE A 90 -31.70 -3.09 -10.23
C ILE A 90 -32.49 -4.31 -10.67
N THR A 91 -33.35 -4.13 -11.66
CA THR A 91 -34.06 -5.19 -12.35
C THR A 91 -33.17 -5.85 -13.41
N SER A 92 -33.56 -7.03 -13.88
CA SER A 92 -32.91 -7.67 -15.04
C SER A 92 -32.84 -6.74 -16.25
N ARG A 93 -33.90 -5.94 -16.47
CA ARG A 93 -33.97 -5.03 -17.60
C ARG A 93 -33.02 -3.85 -17.47
N GLU A 94 -32.94 -3.25 -16.28
CA GLU A 94 -31.99 -2.16 -16.02
C GLU A 94 -30.54 -2.65 -16.14
N LEU A 95 -30.24 -3.85 -15.65
CA LEU A 95 -28.92 -4.46 -15.85
C LEU A 95 -28.59 -4.61 -17.35
N ALA A 96 -29.52 -5.15 -18.14
CA ALA A 96 -29.33 -5.28 -19.58
C ALA A 96 -29.13 -3.91 -20.27
N GLN A 97 -29.76 -2.85 -19.78
CA GLN A 97 -29.56 -1.49 -20.30
C GLN A 97 -28.18 -0.92 -19.94
N ILE A 98 -27.71 -1.16 -18.72
CA ILE A 98 -26.34 -0.79 -18.28
C ILE A 98 -25.33 -1.53 -19.16
N VAL A 99 -25.47 -2.85 -19.30
CA VAL A 99 -24.58 -3.68 -20.13
C VAL A 99 -24.54 -3.20 -21.58
N LYS A 100 -25.69 -2.81 -22.14
CA LYS A 100 -25.79 -2.32 -23.52
C LYS A 100 -25.08 -0.99 -23.75
N LYS A 101 -25.09 -0.08 -22.76
CA LYS A 101 -24.56 1.30 -22.89
C LYS A 101 -24.06 1.83 -21.54
N PRO A 102 -22.97 1.29 -20.98
CA PRO A 102 -22.58 1.61 -19.62
C PRO A 102 -22.19 3.08 -19.44
N ASP A 103 -21.66 3.72 -20.48
CA ASP A 103 -21.32 5.16 -20.47
C ASP A 103 -22.56 6.07 -20.32
N SER A 104 -23.77 5.57 -20.57
CA SER A 104 -25.02 6.31 -20.28
C SER A 104 -25.45 6.21 -18.82
N TYR A 105 -24.75 5.42 -18.01
CA TYR A 105 -25.04 5.14 -16.61
C TYR A 105 -23.88 5.49 -15.67
N LEU A 106 -22.97 6.37 -16.10
CA LEU A 106 -21.88 6.87 -15.25
C LEU A 106 -22.40 7.36 -13.90
N ASP A 107 -21.62 7.08 -12.85
CA ASP A 107 -21.88 7.46 -11.46
C ASP A 107 -23.16 6.85 -10.84
N LYS A 108 -23.80 5.90 -11.51
CA LYS A 108 -24.94 5.17 -10.93
C LYS A 108 -24.44 4.13 -9.94
N ASN A 109 -24.89 4.26 -8.70
CA ASN A 109 -24.65 3.27 -7.64
C ASN A 109 -25.71 2.17 -7.70
N VAL A 110 -25.29 0.94 -7.92
CA VAL A 110 -26.15 -0.23 -8.10
C VAL A 110 -25.75 -1.36 -7.16
N ILE A 111 -26.71 -2.22 -6.83
CA ILE A 111 -26.48 -3.49 -6.14
C ILE A 111 -26.70 -4.60 -7.15
N ILE A 112 -25.66 -5.42 -7.34
CA ILE A 112 -25.62 -6.53 -8.29
C ILE A 112 -24.98 -7.76 -7.64
N TYR A 113 -25.28 -8.91 -8.21
CA TYR A 113 -24.73 -10.19 -7.78
C TYR A 113 -23.75 -10.66 -8.84
N ALA A 114 -22.61 -11.19 -8.42
CA ALA A 114 -21.56 -11.57 -9.34
C ALA A 114 -20.97 -12.93 -8.94
N ARG A 115 -20.57 -13.71 -9.94
CA ARG A 115 -19.65 -14.83 -9.77
C ARG A 115 -18.30 -14.42 -10.32
N VAL A 116 -17.28 -14.42 -9.48
CA VAL A 116 -15.90 -14.09 -9.89
C VAL A 116 -15.40 -15.16 -10.86
N THR A 117 -15.04 -14.75 -12.07
CA THR A 117 -14.54 -15.63 -13.14
C THR A 117 -13.03 -15.56 -13.30
N GLN A 118 -12.40 -14.46 -12.88
CA GLN A 118 -10.96 -14.29 -12.87
C GLN A 118 -10.55 -13.32 -11.78
N PHE A 119 -9.67 -13.75 -10.88
CA PHE A 119 -8.99 -12.90 -9.92
C PHE A 119 -7.63 -13.54 -9.61
N ASP A 120 -6.61 -13.13 -10.34
CA ASP A 120 -5.31 -13.78 -10.38
C ASP A 120 -4.18 -12.77 -10.66
N SER A 121 -2.95 -13.23 -10.83
CA SER A 121 -1.81 -12.37 -11.11
C SER A 121 -1.92 -11.56 -12.40
N ALA A 122 -2.77 -11.95 -13.35
CA ALA A 122 -2.97 -11.20 -14.60
C ALA A 122 -3.92 -10.02 -14.40
N THR A 123 -4.89 -10.13 -13.50
CA THR A 123 -5.78 -9.00 -13.14
C THR A 123 -5.18 -8.14 -12.03
N GLY A 124 -4.23 -8.68 -11.25
CA GLY A 124 -3.67 -7.99 -10.09
C GLY A 124 -4.59 -8.08 -8.87
N PRO A 125 -4.22 -7.43 -7.76
CA PRO A 125 -4.93 -7.54 -6.48
C PRO A 125 -6.20 -6.67 -6.39
N CYS A 126 -6.32 -5.65 -7.23
CA CYS A 126 -7.40 -4.66 -7.11
C CYS A 126 -8.48 -4.74 -8.19
N THR A 127 -8.31 -5.64 -9.15
CA THR A 127 -9.23 -5.81 -10.27
C THR A 127 -9.60 -7.28 -10.40
N PHE A 128 -10.89 -7.54 -10.60
CA PHE A 128 -11.38 -8.87 -10.92
C PHE A 128 -12.42 -8.83 -12.05
N ARG A 129 -12.50 -9.94 -12.77
CA ARG A 129 -13.54 -10.19 -13.76
C ARG A 129 -14.63 -11.05 -13.15
N ALA A 130 -15.87 -10.70 -13.39
CA ALA A 130 -17.00 -11.49 -12.94
C ALA A 130 -18.13 -11.50 -13.97
N ASN A 131 -18.93 -12.55 -13.92
CA ASN A 131 -20.21 -12.54 -14.58
C ASN A 131 -21.26 -12.06 -13.59
N VAL A 132 -22.17 -11.19 -14.02
CA VAL A 132 -23.15 -10.54 -13.15
C VAL A 132 -24.60 -10.91 -13.48
N SER A 133 -25.44 -10.79 -12.46
CA SER A 133 -26.89 -10.87 -12.54
C SER A 133 -27.52 -9.85 -11.59
N HIS A 134 -28.76 -9.48 -11.87
CA HIS A 134 -29.55 -8.55 -11.05
C HIS A 134 -29.97 -9.17 -9.70
N ALA A 135 -29.93 -10.49 -9.59
CA ALA A 135 -30.30 -11.26 -8.41
C ALA A 135 -29.32 -12.41 -8.17
N GLN A 136 -29.37 -13.00 -6.98
CA GLN A 136 -28.70 -14.27 -6.72
C GLN A 136 -29.42 -15.37 -7.51
N VAL A 137 -28.67 -16.08 -8.33
CA VAL A 137 -29.17 -17.10 -9.27
C VAL A 137 -28.35 -18.37 -9.12
N GLY A 138 -28.63 -19.41 -9.91
CA GLY A 138 -27.81 -20.62 -9.94
C GLY A 138 -26.35 -20.29 -10.27
N LYS A 139 -25.42 -21.14 -9.83
CA LYS A 139 -23.98 -20.89 -9.92
C LYS A 139 -23.50 -20.46 -11.33
N TYR A 140 -24.16 -20.95 -12.37
CA TYR A 140 -23.78 -20.71 -13.77
C TYR A 140 -24.72 -19.75 -14.52
N ASP A 141 -25.71 -19.16 -13.85
CA ASP A 141 -26.75 -18.33 -14.48
C ASP A 141 -26.39 -16.82 -14.44
N TYR A 142 -25.11 -16.52 -14.25
CA TYR A 142 -24.56 -15.17 -14.32
C TYR A 142 -24.08 -14.91 -15.75
N GLU A 143 -24.72 -13.98 -16.45
CA GLU A 143 -24.66 -13.93 -17.92
C GLU A 143 -23.80 -12.79 -18.48
N HIS A 144 -23.62 -11.70 -17.72
CA HIS A 144 -22.97 -10.50 -18.24
C HIS A 144 -21.57 -10.35 -17.68
N ASN A 145 -20.55 -10.43 -18.54
CA ASN A 145 -19.18 -10.15 -18.16
C ASN A 145 -19.03 -8.67 -17.74
N THR A 146 -18.34 -8.40 -16.65
CA THR A 146 -18.12 -7.06 -16.08
C THR A 146 -16.76 -7.04 -15.38
N ILE A 147 -16.08 -5.90 -15.47
CA ILE A 147 -14.82 -5.65 -14.77
C ILE A 147 -15.09 -4.79 -13.53
N PHE A 148 -14.51 -5.20 -12.42
CA PHE A 148 -14.61 -4.52 -11.14
C PHE A 148 -13.25 -4.05 -10.69
N ASN A 149 -13.16 -2.77 -10.32
CA ASN A 149 -11.97 -2.17 -9.71
C ASN A 149 -12.29 -1.77 -8.27
N ALA A 150 -11.36 -2.00 -7.35
CA ALA A 150 -11.37 -1.44 -6.01
C ALA A 150 -10.22 -0.44 -5.84
N GLY A 151 -10.36 0.49 -4.90
CA GLY A 151 -9.37 1.55 -4.70
C GLY A 151 -9.13 2.35 -5.97
N ASP A 152 -7.86 2.56 -6.31
CA ASP A 152 -7.41 3.19 -7.56
C ASP A 152 -7.17 2.19 -8.71
N GLY A 153 -7.51 0.91 -8.51
CA GLY A 153 -7.26 -0.18 -9.46
C GLY A 153 -5.84 -0.78 -9.40
N LEU A 154 -4.95 -0.26 -8.54
CA LEU A 154 -3.57 -0.73 -8.36
C LEU A 154 -3.22 -1.03 -6.90
N THR A 155 -3.73 -0.20 -5.99
CA THR A 155 -3.53 -0.20 -4.54
C THR A 155 -4.83 0.15 -3.80
N ASN A 156 -4.81 0.14 -2.46
CA ASN A 156 -5.95 0.51 -1.60
C ASN A 156 -7.22 -0.31 -1.87
N CYS A 157 -7.04 -1.62 -2.03
CA CYS A 157 -8.11 -2.54 -2.43
C CYS A 157 -8.37 -3.65 -1.40
N ASP A 158 -8.03 -3.42 -0.14
CA ASP A 158 -8.20 -4.34 0.99
C ASP A 158 -9.62 -4.91 1.11
N ILE A 159 -10.61 -4.20 0.55
CA ILE A 159 -12.00 -4.67 0.45
C ILE A 159 -12.14 -5.98 -0.37
N LEU A 160 -11.12 -6.35 -1.14
CA LEU A 160 -11.07 -7.55 -1.96
C LEU A 160 -10.22 -8.68 -1.37
N ASP A 161 -9.53 -8.48 -0.23
CA ASP A 161 -8.56 -9.44 0.31
C ASP A 161 -9.13 -10.86 0.54
N ASP A 162 -10.40 -10.94 0.92
CA ASP A 162 -11.10 -12.21 1.18
C ASP A 162 -11.84 -12.78 -0.05
N VAL A 163 -11.76 -12.11 -1.20
CA VAL A 163 -12.45 -12.52 -2.44
C VAL A 163 -11.49 -13.26 -3.34
N VAL A 164 -11.90 -14.41 -3.86
CA VAL A 164 -11.11 -15.18 -4.82
C VAL A 164 -11.94 -15.58 -6.05
N ALA A 165 -11.27 -16.12 -7.06
CA ALA A 165 -11.95 -16.73 -8.21
C ALA A 165 -12.98 -17.79 -7.74
N GLU A 166 -14.08 -17.90 -8.48
CA GLU A 166 -15.24 -18.78 -8.19
C GLU A 166 -16.18 -18.33 -7.06
N ASP A 167 -15.83 -17.31 -6.28
CA ASP A 167 -16.73 -16.78 -5.25
C ASP A 167 -18.00 -16.18 -5.86
N ILE A 168 -19.11 -16.34 -5.15
CA ILE A 168 -20.36 -15.62 -5.40
C ILE A 168 -20.42 -14.46 -4.42
N VAL A 169 -20.60 -13.25 -4.95
CA VAL A 169 -20.55 -12.01 -4.18
C VAL A 169 -21.77 -11.14 -4.47
N LYS A 170 -22.20 -10.39 -3.47
CA LYS A 170 -23.07 -9.22 -3.62
C LYS A 170 -22.19 -7.99 -3.66
N VAL A 171 -22.22 -7.26 -4.77
CA VAL A 171 -21.43 -6.06 -5.00
C VAL A 171 -22.34 -4.84 -5.03
N THR A 172 -22.03 -3.85 -4.19
CA THR A 172 -22.49 -2.48 -4.36
C THR A 172 -21.41 -1.76 -5.13
N ALA A 173 -21.76 -1.25 -6.32
CA ALA A 173 -20.78 -0.71 -7.24
C ALA A 173 -21.27 0.58 -7.89
N THR A 174 -20.33 1.43 -8.28
CA THR A 174 -20.58 2.61 -9.12
C THR A 174 -20.20 2.27 -10.55
N VAL A 175 -21.09 2.48 -11.52
CA VAL A 175 -20.75 2.31 -12.94
C VAL A 175 -19.75 3.38 -13.37
N THR A 176 -18.59 2.97 -13.90
CA THR A 176 -17.50 3.87 -14.34
C THR A 176 -17.41 4.00 -15.86
N GLY A 177 -18.16 3.17 -16.60
CA GLY A 177 -18.27 3.26 -18.06
C GLY A 177 -18.04 1.91 -18.72
N SER A 178 -17.51 1.94 -19.94
CA SER A 178 -17.05 0.75 -20.66
C SER A 178 -15.54 0.60 -20.62
N LEU A 179 -15.08 -0.64 -20.51
CA LEU A 179 -13.69 -1.02 -20.69
C LEU A 179 -13.57 -1.91 -21.93
N THR A 180 -12.67 -1.56 -22.83
CA THR A 180 -12.30 -2.40 -23.98
C THR A 180 -10.93 -3.01 -23.76
N TYR A 181 -10.81 -4.32 -23.93
CA TYR A 181 -9.55 -5.03 -23.78
C TYR A 181 -9.38 -6.13 -24.83
N ASP A 182 -8.13 -6.48 -25.11
CA ASP A 182 -7.77 -7.57 -26.02
C ASP A 182 -7.93 -8.93 -25.34
N THR A 183 -8.48 -9.88 -26.08
CA THR A 183 -8.70 -11.25 -25.63
C THR A 183 -7.52 -12.14 -26.02
N GLN A 184 -7.28 -13.19 -25.23
CA GLN A 184 -6.15 -14.10 -25.43
C GLN A 184 -6.21 -14.90 -26.76
N VAL A 185 -7.41 -15.06 -27.32
CA VAL A 185 -7.63 -15.79 -28.59
C VAL A 185 -7.58 -14.87 -29.83
N GLY A 186 -7.23 -13.60 -29.64
CA GLY A 186 -7.25 -12.58 -30.68
C GLY A 186 -8.59 -11.86 -30.79
N GLY A 187 -8.53 -10.55 -31.03
CA GLY A 187 -9.69 -9.64 -31.04
C GLY A 187 -9.92 -8.95 -29.70
N SER A 188 -10.80 -7.95 -29.68
CA SER A 188 -11.13 -7.17 -28.49
C SER A 188 -12.57 -7.39 -28.04
N THR A 189 -12.83 -7.10 -26.77
CA THR A 189 -14.18 -7.13 -26.20
C THR A 189 -14.40 -5.88 -25.35
N THR A 190 -15.63 -5.40 -25.33
CA THR A 190 -16.05 -4.24 -24.55
C THR A 190 -17.08 -4.66 -23.54
N VAL A 191 -16.84 -4.34 -22.27
CA VAL A 191 -17.68 -4.72 -21.14
C VAL A 191 -17.96 -3.52 -20.24
N PRO A 192 -18.99 -3.57 -19.38
CA PRO A 192 -19.12 -2.61 -18.31
C PRO A 192 -17.94 -2.68 -17.35
N GLU A 193 -17.53 -1.51 -16.89
CA GLU A 193 -16.58 -1.34 -15.80
C GLU A 193 -17.29 -0.68 -14.63
N MET A 194 -16.97 -1.15 -13.42
CA MET A 194 -17.58 -0.65 -12.19
C MET A 194 -16.55 -0.54 -11.06
N GLN A 195 -16.67 0.52 -10.27
CA GLN A 195 -15.93 0.69 -9.02
C GLN A 195 -16.66 -0.04 -7.88
N VAL A 196 -15.96 -0.90 -7.14
CA VAL A 196 -16.47 -1.54 -5.93
C VAL A 196 -16.58 -0.52 -4.82
N VAL A 197 -17.77 -0.38 -4.26
CA VAL A 197 -18.05 0.45 -3.07
C VAL A 197 -18.17 -0.43 -1.82
N LYS A 198 -18.85 -1.58 -1.96
CA LYS A 198 -18.99 -2.58 -0.91
C LYS A 198 -19.15 -3.96 -1.53
N ILE A 199 -18.50 -4.96 -0.95
CA ILE A 199 -18.61 -6.34 -1.41
C ILE A 199 -18.86 -7.28 -0.22
N THR A 200 -19.57 -8.37 -0.46
CA THR A 200 -19.84 -9.41 0.54
C THR A 200 -19.97 -10.74 -0.16
N ARG A 201 -19.20 -11.74 0.27
CA ARG A 201 -19.33 -13.12 -0.21
C ARG A 201 -20.64 -13.75 0.31
N LEU A 202 -21.30 -14.55 -0.54
CA LEU A 202 -22.59 -15.19 -0.28
C LEU A 202 -22.48 -16.70 -0.10
#